data_AF-A0A9W6QX56-F1
#
_entry.id   AF-A0A9W6QX56-F1
#
_cell.length_a   1.000
_cell.length_b   1.000
_cell.length_c   1.000
_cell.angle_alpha   90.00
_cell.angle_beta   90.00
_cell.angle_gamma   90.00
#
_symmetry.space_group_name_H-M   'P 1'
#
loop_
_entity.id
_entity.type
_entity.pdbx_description
1 polymer ?
#
loop_
_entity_poly.entity_id
_entity_poly.type
_entity_poly.pdbx_seq_one_letter_code
_entity_poly.pdbx_strand_id
1 'polypeptide(L)' 'MRDNGLSGLPAGFPAVTERTEIPDDSALIAEQRRRAVRAIASAATDADDCALLLDALGLQASEGTTSVPAPRPGH' A
#
# COMPACT_ATOMS: atom_id res chain seq x y z
N MET A 1 -23.75 5.93 -50.79
CA MET A 1 -24.51 6.33 -49.58
C MET A 1 -25.23 5.08 -49.08
N ARG A 2 -24.75 4.32 -48.10
CA ARG A 2 -23.77 4.55 -47.03
C ARG A 2 -22.96 3.26 -46.80
N ASP A 3 -21.70 3.44 -46.49
CA ASP A 3 -20.67 2.45 -46.16
C ASP A 3 -20.93 1.86 -44.76
N ASN A 4 -21.00 0.53 -44.65
CA ASN A 4 -21.09 -0.16 -43.35
C ASN A 4 -19.71 -0.70 -42.97
N GLY A 5 -18.82 0.21 -42.57
CA GLY A 5 -17.54 -0.13 -41.97
C GLY A 5 -17.72 -0.40 -40.48
N LEU A 6 -17.83 -1.68 -40.11
CA LEU A 6 -17.63 -2.13 -38.72
C LEU A 6 -16.34 -2.95 -38.61
N SER A 7 -15.25 -2.35 -39.08
CA SER A 7 -13.89 -2.75 -38.70
C SER A 7 -13.49 -1.91 -37.49
N GLY A 8 -13.13 -2.58 -36.40
CA GLY A 8 -12.51 -1.92 -35.26
C GLY A 8 -12.87 -2.56 -33.93
N LEU A 9 -12.36 -3.76 -33.67
CA LEU A 9 -12.07 -4.15 -32.29
C LEU A 9 -11.18 -3.04 -31.68
N PRO A 10 -11.54 -2.40 -30.56
CA PRO A 10 -10.50 -1.87 -29.71
C PRO A 10 -9.76 -3.07 -29.11
N ALA A 11 -8.51 -3.18 -29.54
CA ALA A 11 -7.48 -4.02 -28.94
C ALA A 11 -7.55 -3.97 -27.41
N GLY A 12 -7.20 -5.10 -26.82
CA GLY A 12 -7.29 -5.38 -25.39
C GLY A 12 -6.96 -4.19 -24.50
N PHE A 13 -7.98 -3.73 -23.78
CA PHE A 13 -7.73 -3.28 -22.42
C PHE A 13 -7.17 -4.50 -21.68
N PRO A 14 -6.04 -4.40 -20.96
CA PRO A 14 -5.69 -5.46 -20.05
C PRO A 14 -6.90 -5.59 -19.13
N ALA A 15 -7.59 -6.72 -19.21
CA ALA A 15 -8.47 -7.15 -18.16
C ALA A 15 -7.55 -7.23 -16.95
N VAL A 16 -7.47 -6.12 -16.21
CA VAL A 16 -6.98 -6.11 -14.85
C VAL A 16 -7.94 -7.05 -14.17
N THR A 17 -7.54 -8.32 -14.19
CA THR A 17 -8.07 -9.35 -13.35
C THR A 17 -7.47 -9.02 -11.99
N GLU A 18 -7.86 -7.86 -11.45
CA GLU A 18 -7.94 -7.66 -10.03
C GLU A 18 -9.03 -8.65 -9.62
N ARG A 19 -8.58 -9.90 -9.47
CA ARG A 19 -9.20 -10.84 -8.58
C ARG A 19 -9.16 -10.09 -7.26
N THR A 20 -10.26 -9.42 -6.93
CA THR A 20 -10.51 -8.81 -5.64
C THR A 20 -10.61 -9.97 -4.66
N GLU A 21 -9.44 -10.53 -4.33
CA GLU A 21 -9.21 -11.20 -3.08
C GLU A 21 -9.62 -10.15 -2.06
N ILE A 22 -10.81 -10.28 -1.48
CA ILE A 22 -11.23 -9.45 -0.37
C ILE A 22 -10.09 -9.57 0.62
N PRO A 23 -9.27 -8.53 0.78
CA PRO A 23 -8.07 -8.68 1.57
C PRO A 23 -8.57 -8.97 2.97
N ASP A 24 -8.00 -10.01 3.59
CA ASP A 24 -8.36 -10.35 4.96
C ASP A 24 -8.34 -9.06 5.79
N ASP A 25 -9.45 -8.74 6.47
CA ASP A 25 -9.59 -7.48 7.19
C ASP A 25 -8.41 -7.30 8.17
N SER A 26 -7.89 -8.41 8.70
CA SER A 26 -6.69 -8.44 9.54
C SER A 26 -5.43 -7.92 8.82
N ALA A 27 -5.23 -8.28 7.56
CA ALA A 27 -4.10 -7.85 6.74
C ALA A 27 -4.21 -6.37 6.36
N LEU A 28 -5.43 -5.87 6.12
CA LEU A 28 -5.68 -4.44 5.90
C LEU A 28 -5.42 -3.62 7.15
N ILE A 29 -5.90 -4.09 8.31
CA ILE A 29 -5.66 -3.44 9.60
C ILE A 29 -4.16 -3.40 9.89
N ALA A 30 -3.44 -4.50 9.66
CA ALA A 30 -1.99 -4.54 9.84
C ALA A 30 -1.32 -3.49 8.95
N GLU A 31 -1.60 -3.46 7.65
CA GLU A 31 -1.03 -2.49 6.71
C GLU A 31 -1.37 -1.04 7.09
N GLN A 32 -2.60 -0.77 7.52
CA GLN A 32 -3.03 0.55 7.95
C GLN A 32 -2.26 1.00 9.20
N ARG A 33 -2.03 0.10 10.15
CA ARG A 33 -1.20 0.36 11.33
C ARG A 33 0.24 0.63 10.94
N ARG A 34 0.84 -0.16 10.03
CA ARG A 34 2.20 0.09 9.53
C ARG A 34 2.36 1.49 8.94
N ARG A 35 1.40 1.92 8.10
CA ARG A 35 1.41 3.26 7.51
C ARG A 35 1.26 4.34 8.57
N ALA A 36 0.38 4.16 9.53
CA ALA A 36 0.21 5.11 10.63
C ALA A 36 1.52 5.28 11.40
N VAL A 37 2.19 4.18 11.79
CA VAL A 37 3.49 4.23 12.48
C VAL A 37 4.54 4.94 11.64
N ARG A 38 4.62 4.67 10.33
CA ARG A 38 5.57 5.35 9.44
C ARG A 38 5.30 6.83 9.29
N ALA A 39 4.03 7.22 9.17
CA ALA A 39 3.63 8.62 9.08
C ALA A 39 4.03 9.37 10.36
N ILE A 40 3.78 8.78 11.53
CA ILE A 40 4.17 9.34 12.83
C ILE A 40 5.68 9.45 12.94
N ALA A 41 6.42 8.38 12.64
CA ALA A 41 7.88 8.40 12.69
C ALA A 41 8.49 9.45 11.74
N SER A 42 7.85 9.73 10.59
CA SER A 42 8.29 10.78 9.67
C SER A 42 7.93 12.20 10.10
N ALA A 43 6.90 12.36 10.94
CA ALA A 43 6.39 13.65 11.40
C ALA A 43 6.92 14.04 12.79
N ALA A 44 7.33 13.06 13.60
CA ALA A 44 7.86 13.26 14.93
C ALA A 44 9.20 14.00 14.91
N THR A 45 9.43 14.82 15.93
CA THR A 45 10.66 15.62 16.03
C THR A 45 11.83 14.77 16.56
N ASP A 46 11.55 13.85 17.46
CA ASP A 46 12.51 12.96 18.09
C ASP A 46 11.89 11.61 18.49
N ALA A 47 12.69 10.75 19.09
CA ALA A 47 12.28 9.40 19.47
C ALA A 47 11.26 9.39 20.62
N ASP A 48 11.34 10.35 21.55
CA ASP A 48 10.43 10.43 22.69
C ASP A 48 9.05 10.94 22.25
N ASP A 49 9.04 11.97 21.39
CA ASP A 49 7.83 12.50 20.74
C ASP A 49 7.11 11.41 19.91
N CYS A 50 7.88 10.64 19.15
CA CYS A 50 7.35 9.49 18.41
C CYS A 50 6.69 8.46 19.35
N ALA A 51 7.35 8.13 20.48
CA ALA A 51 6.82 7.18 21.44
C ALA A 51 5.49 7.65 22.06
N LEU A 52 5.38 8.94 22.41
CA LEU A 52 4.16 9.54 22.95
C LEU A 52 2.99 9.49 21.94
N LEU A 53 3.27 9.83 20.67
CA LEU A 53 2.26 9.81 19.61
C LEU A 53 1.76 8.38 19.31
N LEU A 54 2.65 7.40 19.36
CA LEU A 54 2.29 5.98 19.18
C LEU A 54 1.46 5.46 20.35
N ASP A 55 1.85 5.77 21.59
CA ASP A 55 1.13 5.36 22.80
C ASP A 55 -0.31 5.92 22.82
N ALA A 56 -0.47 7.19 22.46
CA ALA A 56 -1.79 7.83 22.36
C ALA A 56 -2.74 7.13 21.37
N LEU A 57 -2.20 6.41 20.38
CA LEU A 57 -2.96 5.67 19.37
C LEU A 57 -3.01 4.16 19.64
N GLY A 58 -2.36 3.68 20.71
CA GLY A 58 -2.22 2.25 21.00
C GLY A 58 -1.45 1.48 19.92
N LEU A 59 -0.51 2.15 19.25
CA LEU A 59 0.35 1.59 18.21
C LEU A 59 1.72 1.22 18.81
N GLN A 60 2.35 0.17 18.26
CA GLN A 60 3.72 -0.19 18.60
C GLN A 60 4.69 0.16 17.47
N ALA A 61 5.89 0.63 17.82
CA ALA A 61 6.94 0.94 16.85
C ALA A 61 7.34 -0.28 15.98
N SER A 62 7.24 -1.50 16.54
CA SER A 62 7.47 -2.76 15.83
C SER A 62 6.55 -2.94 14.62
N GLU A 63 5.34 -2.39 14.66
CA GLU A 63 4.37 -2.50 13.56
C GLU A 63 4.79 -1.68 12.34
N GLY A 64 5.57 -0.61 12.49
CA GLY A 64 6.08 0.17 11.35
C GLY A 64 7.17 -0.55 10.55
N THR A 65 7.75 -1.61 11.12
CA THR A 65 8.82 -2.38 10.47
C THR A 65 8.23 -3.27 9.38
N THR A 66 8.77 -3.14 8.17
CA THR A 66 8.57 -4.12 7.11
C THR A 66 9.88 -4.84 6.94
N SER A 67 9.86 -6.16 6.76
CA SER A 67 11.03 -6.87 6.23
C SER A 67 11.36 -6.26 4.88
N VAL A 68 12.30 -5.31 4.85
CA VAL A 68 12.77 -4.71 3.60
C VAL A 68 13.45 -5.84 2.84
N PRO A 69 12.97 -6.22 1.63
CA PRO A 69 13.68 -7.19 0.83
C PRO A 69 15.07 -6.64 0.56
N ALA A 70 16.09 -7.48 0.79
CA ALA A 70 17.49 -7.11 0.65
C ALA A 70 17.72 -6.31 -0.65
N PRO A 71 18.60 -5.29 -0.65
CA PRO A 71 18.86 -4.48 -1.83
C PRO A 71 19.13 -5.38 -3.03
N ARG A 72 18.35 -5.24 -4.11
CA ARG A 72 18.59 -5.98 -5.34
C ARG A 72 19.99 -5.58 -5.82
N PRO A 73 20.96 -6.51 -5.92
CA PRO A 73 22.29 -6.17 -6.40
C PRO A 73 22.14 -5.61 -7.83
N GLY A 74 22.53 -4.35 -8.01
CA GLY A 74 22.56 -3.72 -9.32
C GLY A 74 23.57 -4.46 -10.20
N HIS A 75 23.12 -4.89 -11.38
CA HIS A 75 23.97 -5.35 -12.47
C HIS A 75 24.39 -4.15 -13.32
#